data_AF-A0A7L3GMR1-F1
#
_entry.id   AF-A0A7L3GMR1-F1
#
_cell.length_a   1.000
_cell.length_b   1.000
_cell.length_c   1.000
_cell.angle_alpha   90.00
_cell.angle_beta   90.00
_cell.angle_gamma   90.00
#
_symmetry.space_group_name_H-M   'P 1'
#
loop_
_entity.id
_entity.type
_entity.pdbx_description
1 polymer ?
#
loop_
_entity_poly.entity_id
_entity_poly.type
_entity_poly.pdbx_seq_one_letter_code
_entity_poly.pdbx_strand_id
1 'polypeptide(L)'
;TCCPRGWKQCQEKCYYLSVDGMSWAESKRNCTRMGSHLVVINTEAEQVHVVTNAYETKYYIGLTAYENGQWQWVDRTPYRKEDMYWKPGEPNLLFAEKCAAI
;
A
#
# COMPACT_ATOMS: atom_id res chain seq x y z
N THR A 1 2.24 -3.43 -22.86
CA THR A 1 3.25 -3.26 -21.80
C THR A 1 3.34 -4.56 -21.02
N CYS A 2 4.54 -5.01 -20.65
CA CYS A 2 4.77 -6.30 -19.99
C CYS A 2 5.42 -6.02 -18.62
N CYS A 3 4.89 -6.62 -17.55
CA CYS A 3 5.49 -6.51 -16.23
C CYS A 3 6.65 -7.50 -16.06
N PRO A 4 7.64 -7.21 -15.18
CA PRO A 4 8.68 -8.18 -14.87
C PRO A 4 8.10 -9.50 -14.35
N ARG A 5 8.85 -10.60 -14.48
CA ARG A 5 8.41 -11.91 -14.00
C ARG A 5 8.06 -11.85 -12.50
N GLY A 6 6.90 -12.40 -12.14
CA GLY A 6 6.40 -12.39 -10.75
C GLY A 6 5.61 -11.14 -10.37
N TRP A 7 5.48 -10.16 -11.27
CA TRP A 7 4.63 -8.98 -11.08
C TRP A 7 3.29 -9.17 -11.81
N LYS A 8 2.24 -8.63 -11.22
CA LYS A 8 0.88 -8.61 -11.78
C LYS A 8 0.61 -7.24 -12.40
N GLN A 9 0.02 -7.22 -13.59
CA GLN A 9 -0.34 -5.97 -14.25
C GLN A 9 -1.74 -5.53 -13.81
N CYS A 10 -1.89 -4.25 -13.48
CA CYS A 10 -3.17 -3.57 -13.40
C CYS A 10 -3.04 -2.23 -14.11
N GLN A 11 -3.84 -2.00 -15.15
CA GLN A 11 -3.74 -0.83 -16.02
C GLN A 11 -2.29 -0.65 -16.55
N GLU A 12 -1.70 0.52 -16.33
CA GLU A 12 -0.34 0.87 -16.77
C GLU A 12 0.73 0.60 -15.71
N LYS A 13 0.37 -0.04 -14.58
CA LYS A 13 1.25 -0.29 -13.44
C LYS A 13 1.46 -1.79 -13.19
N CYS A 14 2.56 -2.09 -12.51
CA CYS A 14 2.93 -3.44 -12.11
C CYS A 14 2.95 -3.54 -10.58
N TYR A 15 2.38 -4.62 -10.04
CA TYR A 15 2.21 -4.87 -8.61
C TYR A 15 2.93 -6.16 -8.23
N TYR A 16 3.68 -6.11 -7.14
CA TYR A 16 4.41 -7.25 -6.59
C TYR A 16 3.90 -7.56 -5.19
N LEU A 17 3.57 -8.83 -4.97
CA LEU A 17 3.21 -9.33 -3.65
C LEU A 17 4.44 -10.02 -3.07
N SER A 18 4.97 -9.46 -1.98
CA SER A 18 6.12 -10.02 -1.26
C SER A 18 5.74 -11.34 -0.58
N VAL A 19 6.58 -12.36 -0.69
CA VAL A 19 6.39 -13.63 0.04
C VAL A 19 6.98 -13.57 1.46
N ASP A 20 7.85 -12.60 1.72
CA ASP A 20 8.55 -12.45 2.98
C ASP A 20 7.76 -11.56 3.95
N GLY A 21 7.69 -11.99 5.22
CA GLY A 21 7.17 -11.18 6.32
C GLY A 21 8.21 -10.15 6.77
N MET A 22 7.91 -8.86 6.57
CA MET A 22 8.80 -7.74 6.86
C MET A 22 8.05 -6.64 7.60
N SER A 23 8.73 -5.86 8.43
CA SER A 23 8.16 -4.62 8.98
C SER A 23 7.87 -3.61 7.86
N TRP A 24 6.97 -2.65 8.07
CA TRP A 24 6.64 -1.64 7.06
C TRP A 24 7.90 -0.91 6.52
N ALA A 25 8.83 -0.57 7.41
CA ALA A 25 10.07 0.11 7.04
C ALA A 25 11.00 -0.78 6.20
N GLU A 26 11.06 -2.09 6.50
CA GLU A 26 11.80 -3.06 5.70
C GLU A 26 11.14 -3.26 4.33
N SER A 27 9.82 -3.43 4.28
CA SER A 27 9.07 -3.56 3.03
C SER A 27 9.26 -2.34 2.13
N LYS A 28 9.23 -1.12 2.69
CA LYS A 28 9.53 0.11 1.95
C LYS A 28 10.92 0.09 1.34
N ARG A 29 11.95 -0.28 2.13
CA ARG A 29 13.32 -0.39 1.64
C ARG A 29 13.45 -1.45 0.55
N ASN A 30 12.76 -2.58 0.70
CA ASN A 30 12.78 -3.66 -0.29
C ASN A 30 12.19 -3.22 -1.63
N CYS A 31 10.98 -2.61 -1.62
CA CYS A 31 10.38 -2.05 -2.83
C CYS A 31 11.32 -1.02 -3.49
N THR A 32 11.93 -0.13 -2.70
CA THR A 32 12.88 0.87 -3.22
C THR A 32 14.08 0.22 -3.91
N ARG A 33 14.64 -0.85 -3.35
CA ARG A 33 15.74 -1.62 -3.96
C ARG A 33 15.33 -2.32 -5.25
N MET A 34 14.06 -2.70 -5.39
CA MET A 34 13.49 -3.27 -6.60
C MET A 34 13.15 -2.21 -7.67
N GLY A 35 13.44 -0.93 -7.42
CA GLY A 35 13.08 0.16 -8.32
C GLY A 35 11.58 0.51 -8.30
N SER A 36 10.89 0.19 -7.20
CA SER A 36 9.47 0.45 -6.99
C SER A 36 9.22 1.15 -5.65
N HIS A 37 7.95 1.31 -5.27
CA HIS A 37 7.53 1.76 -3.95
C HIS A 37 6.43 0.85 -3.40
N LEU A 38 6.17 0.92 -2.09
CA LEU A 38 4.98 0.30 -1.51
C LEU A 38 3.72 0.85 -2.19
N VAL A 39 2.71 0.00 -2.38
CA VAL A 39 1.57 0.33 -3.24
C VAL A 39 0.86 1.61 -2.80
N VAL A 40 0.55 2.45 -3.78
CA VAL A 40 -0.29 3.65 -3.62
C VAL A 40 -1.57 3.41 -4.40
N ILE A 41 -2.70 3.64 -3.76
CA ILE A 41 -4.02 3.32 -4.30
C ILE A 41 -4.73 4.63 -4.61
N ASN A 42 -4.91 4.90 -5.90
CA ASN A 42 -5.49 6.13 -6.43
C ASN A 42 -6.84 5.90 -7.11
N THR A 43 -7.20 4.65 -7.39
CA THR A 43 -8.45 4.30 -8.07
C THR A 43 -9.10 3.07 -7.47
N GLU A 44 -10.41 2.94 -7.66
CA GLU A 44 -11.18 1.75 -7.25
C GLU A 44 -10.67 0.48 -7.95
N ALA A 45 -10.28 0.58 -9.22
CA ALA A 45 -9.73 -0.55 -9.97
C ALA A 45 -8.43 -1.08 -9.33
N GLU A 46 -7.56 -0.19 -8.85
CA GLU A 46 -6.37 -0.58 -8.09
C GLU A 46 -6.75 -1.23 -6.77
N GLN A 47 -7.68 -0.64 -6.01
CA GLN A 47 -8.15 -1.19 -4.73
C GLN A 47 -8.69 -2.61 -4.90
N VAL A 48 -9.56 -2.83 -5.88
CA VAL A 48 -10.11 -4.16 -6.19
C VAL A 48 -8.98 -5.10 -6.58
N HIS A 49 -8.06 -4.67 -7.45
CA HIS A 49 -6.94 -5.50 -7.87
C HIS A 49 -6.06 -5.95 -6.69
N VAL A 50 -5.64 -5.05 -5.80
CA VAL A 50 -4.79 -5.46 -4.68
C VAL A 50 -5.55 -6.32 -3.67
N VAL A 51 -6.80 -6.02 -3.33
CA VAL A 51 -7.60 -6.84 -2.39
C VAL A 51 -7.85 -8.24 -2.94
N THR A 52 -8.25 -8.37 -4.21
CA THR A 52 -8.47 -9.69 -4.83
C THR A 52 -7.19 -10.53 -4.86
N ASN A 53 -6.03 -9.90 -5.06
CA ASN A 53 -4.76 -10.62 -5.06
C ASN A 53 -4.22 -10.90 -3.66
N ALA A 54 -4.69 -10.19 -2.63
CA ALA A 54 -4.27 -10.36 -1.25
C ALA A 54 -5.06 -11.47 -0.51
N TYR A 55 -6.36 -11.62 -0.80
CA TYR A 55 -7.39 -12.59 -0.36
C TYR A 55 -7.34 -13.13 1.10
N GLU A 56 -6.18 -13.55 1.62
CA GLU A 56 -5.99 -14.09 2.98
C GLU A 56 -4.70 -13.61 3.68
N THR A 57 -3.86 -12.83 3.00
CA THR A 57 -2.60 -12.33 3.55
C THR A 57 -2.67 -10.82 3.74
N LYS A 58 -2.23 -10.33 4.89
CA LYS A 58 -2.11 -8.90 5.15
C LYS A 58 -0.87 -8.33 4.49
N TYR A 59 -1.02 -7.25 3.73
CA TYR A 59 0.11 -6.58 3.09
C TYR A 59 0.19 -5.12 3.50
N TYR A 60 1.39 -4.69 3.90
CA TYR A 60 1.65 -3.27 4.09
C TYR A 60 1.50 -2.50 2.77
N ILE A 61 0.87 -1.34 2.86
CA ILE A 61 0.74 -0.41 1.73
C ILE A 61 1.56 0.85 1.96
N GLY A 62 1.67 1.68 0.94
CA GLY A 62 2.45 2.91 0.94
C GLY A 62 1.88 4.05 1.79
N LEU A 63 0.90 3.79 2.64
CA LEU A 63 0.25 4.78 3.48
C LEU A 63 0.78 4.69 4.92
N THR A 64 1.27 5.81 5.44
CA THR A 64 1.85 5.91 6.79
C THR A 64 1.45 7.22 7.45
N ALA A 65 1.28 7.20 8.77
CA ALA A 65 1.01 8.38 9.57
C ALA A 65 2.31 8.94 10.17
N TYR A 66 2.51 10.25 10.05
CA TYR A 66 3.61 10.96 10.71
C TYR A 66 3.34 11.13 12.22
N GLU A 67 4.33 11.64 12.96
CA GLU A 67 4.22 11.87 14.40
C GLU A 67 3.09 12.82 14.80
N ASN A 68 2.64 13.66 13.87
CA ASN A 68 1.49 14.56 14.03
C ASN A 68 0.13 13.90 13.71
N GLY A 69 0.09 12.59 13.41
CA GLY A 69 -1.12 11.84 13.07
C GLY A 69 -1.61 12.05 11.63
N GLN A 70 -0.88 12.78 10.78
CA GLN A 70 -1.26 12.99 9.39
C GLN A 70 -0.80 11.85 8.49
N TRP A 71 -1.74 11.27 7.75
CA TRP A 71 -1.49 10.24 6.75
C TRP A 71 -0.84 10.82 5.49
N GLN A 72 0.13 10.11 4.93
CA GLN A 72 0.78 10.44 3.67
C GLN A 72 1.16 9.19 2.87
N TRP A 73 1.09 9.31 1.56
CA TRP A 73 1.56 8.30 0.63
C TRP A 73 3.07 8.40 0.40
N VAL A 74 3.74 7.26 0.22
CA VAL A 74 5.19 7.18 -0.05
C VAL A 74 5.64 7.89 -1.33
N ASP A 75 4.73 8.09 -2.29
CA ASP A 75 4.98 8.80 -3.56
C ASP A 75 4.63 10.30 -3.50
N ARG A 76 4.21 10.80 -2.33
CA ARG A 76 3.74 12.17 -2.08
C ARG A 76 2.40 12.51 -2.74
N THR A 77 1.64 11.52 -3.20
CA THR A 77 0.24 11.74 -3.59
C THR A 77 -0.53 12.35 -2.41
N PRO A 78 -1.33 13.42 -2.61
CA PRO A 78 -2.11 14.01 -1.54
C PRO A 78 -3.08 13.02 -0.91
N TYR A 79 -3.06 12.91 0.43
CA TYR A 79 -4.03 12.12 1.16
C TYR A 79 -5.38 12.85 1.20
N ARG A 80 -6.45 12.16 0.79
CA ARG A 80 -7.84 12.63 0.85
C ARG A 80 -8.67 11.56 1.52
N LYS A 81 -9.33 11.88 2.63
CA LYS A 81 -10.03 10.89 3.45
C LYS A 81 -11.20 10.24 2.68
N GLU A 82 -11.81 11.01 1.79
CA GLU A 82 -12.96 10.64 0.97
C GLU A 82 -12.62 9.57 -0.07
N ASP A 83 -11.35 9.52 -0.48
CA ASP A 83 -10.85 8.58 -1.50
C ASP A 83 -10.34 7.28 -0.88
N MET A 84 -10.38 7.14 0.45
CA MET A 84 -9.82 5.99 1.17
C MET A 84 -10.86 4.90 1.43
N TYR A 85 -10.43 3.66 1.21
CA TYR A 85 -11.24 2.45 1.41
C TYR A 85 -11.04 1.84 2.80
N TRP A 86 -11.09 2.68 3.85
CA TRP A 86 -10.95 2.21 5.23
C TRP A 86 -12.09 1.26 5.61
N LYS A 87 -11.77 0.20 6.37
CA LYS A 87 -12.80 -0.64 6.99
C LYS A 87 -13.60 0.19 7.99
N PRO A 88 -14.87 -0.14 8.26
CA PRO A 88 -15.65 0.56 9.28
C PRO A 88 -14.90 0.59 10.62
N GLY A 89 -14.70 1.79 11.15
CA GLY A 89 -13.95 2.04 12.38
C GLY A 89 -12.46 2.35 12.17
N GLU A 90 -11.89 2.11 10.99
CA GLU A 90 -10.50 2.46 10.69
C GLU A 90 -10.36 3.87 10.09
N PRO A 91 -9.23 4.56 10.33
CA PRO A 91 -8.15 4.19 11.25
C PRO A 91 -8.56 4.43 12.73
N ASN A 92 -8.47 3.43 13.60
CA ASN A 92 -8.96 3.50 14.99
C ASN A 92 -7.91 3.92 16.03
N LEU A 93 -6.62 3.72 15.74
CA LEU A 93 -5.53 3.87 16.71
C LEU A 93 -4.51 4.93 16.27
N LEU A 94 -4.96 6.18 16.17
CA LEU A 94 -4.17 7.35 15.73
C LEU A 94 -2.81 7.56 16.45
N PHE A 95 -2.60 6.95 17.62
CA PHE A 95 -1.35 7.08 18.39
C PHE A 95 -0.43 5.85 18.31
N ALA A 96 -0.94 4.68 17.88
CA ALA A 96 -0.16 3.44 17.82
C ALA A 96 0.03 2.92 16.39
N GLU A 97 -0.95 3.12 15.50
CA GLU A 97 -0.90 2.63 14.13
C GLU A 97 -0.35 3.70 13.19
N LYS A 98 0.95 3.63 12.95
CA LYS A 98 1.65 4.53 12.01
C LYS A 98 1.71 3.99 10.57
N CYS A 99 1.18 2.79 10.31
CA CYS A 99 1.30 2.10 9.03
C CYS A 99 -0.04 1.47 8.63
N ALA A 100 -0.41 1.54 7.37
CA ALA A 100 -1.61 0.89 6.85
C ALA A 100 -1.29 -0.45 6.18
N ALA A 101 -2.27 -1.35 6.19
CA ALA A 101 -2.24 -2.62 5.49
C ALA A 101 -3.61 -2.97 4.90
N ILE A 102 -3.63 -3.82 3.89
CA ILE A 102 -4.85 -4.40 3.31
C ILE A 102 -5.07 -5.84 3.80
#